data_AF-A0A7W3VJF9-F1
#
_entry.id   AF-A0A7W3VJF9-F1
#
_cell.length_a   1.000
_cell.length_b   1.000
_cell.length_c   1.000
_cell.angle_alpha   90.00
_cell.angle_beta   90.00
_cell.angle_gamma   90.00
#
_symmetry.space_group_name_H-M   'P 1'
#
loop_
_entity.id
_entity.type
_entity.pdbx_description
1 polymer ?
#
loop_
_entity_poly.entity_id
_entity_poly.type
_entity_poly.pdbx_seq_one_letter_code
_entity_poly.pdbx_strand_id
1 'polypeptide(L)'
;MVYSKVRQSKIAEVIIIGIRFLVGFAFIPSGLTKLLNRRFTPLSADDPISYFFDALYQATLYWNFLGFCQVFTAFLLFTQRFATLGAVLFCGIICNIFVITVSMNFKLTWVITLLMLCAGILLLAWDWHKVKILVGIYPSKYEIENYKSPSLLWQIIGLLLFIVFTILMRSFTA
;
A
#
# COMPACT_ATOMS: atom_id res chain seq x y z
N MET A 1 25.48 4.66 -12.46
CA MET A 1 26.15 3.35 -12.39
C MET A 1 25.70 2.48 -11.21
N VAL A 2 25.48 3.02 -10.00
CA VAL A 2 25.04 2.23 -8.83
C VAL A 2 23.59 1.76 -8.95
N TYR A 3 22.65 2.66 -9.25
CA TYR A 3 21.23 2.33 -9.41
C TYR A 3 20.99 1.22 -10.46
N SER A 4 21.65 1.29 -11.61
CA SER A 4 21.55 0.28 -12.67
C SER A 4 22.08 -1.10 -12.24
N LYS A 5 23.17 -1.14 -11.45
CA LYS A 5 23.71 -2.40 -10.89
C LYS A 5 22.74 -3.04 -9.89
N VAL A 6 22.20 -2.24 -8.97
CA VAL A 6 21.23 -2.71 -7.96
C VAL A 6 19.96 -3.24 -8.65
N ARG A 7 19.51 -2.58 -9.73
CA ARG A 7 18.33 -2.99 -10.49
C ARG A 7 18.47 -4.34 -11.19
N GLN A 8 19.69 -4.77 -11.49
CA GLN A 8 19.96 -6.08 -12.09
C GLN A 8 20.08 -7.21 -11.06
N SER A 9 20.07 -6.87 -9.76
CA SER A 9 20.15 -7.88 -8.68
C SER A 9 18.81 -8.57 -8.45
N LYS A 10 18.79 -9.90 -8.62
CA LYS A 10 17.63 -10.74 -8.31
C LYS A 10 17.21 -10.65 -6.83
N ILE A 11 18.18 -10.48 -5.93
CA ILE A 11 17.91 -10.36 -4.49
C ILE A 11 17.15 -9.06 -4.22
N ALA A 12 17.61 -7.95 -4.81
CA ALA A 12 16.93 -6.66 -4.67
C ALA A 12 15.51 -6.70 -5.24
N GLU A 13 15.31 -7.37 -6.39
CA GLU A 13 13.99 -7.58 -6.97
C GLU A 13 13.06 -8.36 -6.03
N VAL A 14 13.51 -9.48 -5.47
CA VAL A 14 12.73 -10.30 -4.52
C VAL A 14 12.39 -9.51 -3.25
N ILE A 15 13.34 -8.73 -2.72
CA ILE A 15 13.08 -7.85 -1.57
C ILE A 15 11.97 -6.86 -1.90
N ILE A 16 12.00 -6.23 -3.07
CA ILE A 16 10.99 -5.25 -3.45
C ILE A 16 9.62 -5.89 -3.66
N ILE A 17 9.57 -7.08 -4.28
CA ILE A 17 8.34 -7.85 -4.39
C ILE A 17 7.78 -8.20 -3.00
N GLY A 18 8.65 -8.62 -2.08
CA GLY A 18 8.30 -8.88 -0.68
C GLY A 18 7.73 -7.65 0.02
N ILE A 19 8.35 -6.47 -0.15
CA ILE A 19 7.85 -5.21 0.41
C ILE A 19 6.47 -4.87 -0.16
N ARG A 20 6.24 -5.04 -1.48
CA ARG A 20 4.92 -4.81 -2.09
C ARG A 20 3.84 -5.69 -1.46
N PHE A 21 4.14 -6.97 -1.26
CA PHE A 21 3.22 -7.89 -0.59
C PHE A 21 3.00 -7.52 0.88
N LEU A 22 4.06 -7.17 1.61
CA LEU A 22 3.98 -6.80 3.02
C LEU A 22 3.11 -5.55 3.24
N VAL A 23 3.36 -4.47 2.49
CA VAL A 23 2.61 -3.23 2.66
C VAL A 23 1.18 -3.33 2.11
N GLY A 24 0.99 -4.08 1.02
CA GLY A 24 -0.35 -4.40 0.54
C GLY A 24 -1.13 -5.22 1.55
N PHE A 25 -0.49 -6.20 2.21
CA PHE A 25 -1.10 -7.02 3.25
C PHE A 25 -1.60 -6.17 4.41
N ALA A 26 -0.85 -5.15 4.84
CA ALA A 26 -1.29 -4.23 5.90
C ALA A 26 -2.56 -3.44 5.53
N PHE A 27 -2.81 -3.17 4.24
CA PHE A 27 -3.99 -2.45 3.78
C PHE A 27 -5.25 -3.31 3.65
N ILE A 28 -5.12 -4.62 3.44
CA ILE A 28 -6.27 -5.55 3.30
C ILE A 28 -7.19 -5.53 4.54
N PRO A 29 -6.73 -5.81 5.77
CA PRO A 29 -7.63 -5.85 6.93
C PRO A 29 -8.24 -4.48 7.22
N SER A 30 -7.42 -3.42 7.20
CA SER A 30 -7.88 -2.06 7.44
C SER A 30 -8.93 -1.62 6.43
N GLY A 31 -8.75 -1.99 5.15
CA GLY A 31 -9.68 -1.67 4.08
C GLY A 31 -10.96 -2.51 4.14
N LEU A 32 -10.86 -3.81 4.44
CA LEU A 32 -12.01 -4.69 4.58
C LEU A 32 -12.93 -4.29 5.74
N THR A 33 -12.38 -3.92 6.90
CA THR A 33 -13.18 -3.40 8.03
C THR A 33 -14.05 -2.23 7.58
N LYS A 34 -13.50 -1.34 6.74
CA LYS A 34 -14.22 -0.16 6.24
C LYS A 34 -15.29 -0.53 5.21
N LEU A 35 -14.92 -1.35 4.22
CA LEU A 35 -15.84 -1.84 3.17
C LEU A 35 -17.01 -2.66 3.72
N LEU A 36 -16.80 -3.37 4.82
CA LEU A 36 -17.82 -4.17 5.50
C LEU A 36 -18.66 -3.33 6.48
N ASN A 37 -18.55 -2.00 6.44
CA ASN A 37 -19.24 -1.06 7.33
C ASN A 37 -19.07 -1.39 8.82
N ARG A 38 -17.86 -1.78 9.22
CA ARG A 38 -17.49 -2.00 10.61
C ARG A 38 -16.73 -0.81 11.18
N ARG A 39 -16.83 -0.65 12.49
CA ARG A 39 -16.09 0.35 13.26
C ARG A 39 -14.61 -0.03 13.34
N PHE A 40 -13.73 0.95 13.27
CA PHE A 40 -12.28 0.72 13.34
C PHE A 40 -11.76 0.61 14.78
N THR A 41 -12.35 1.36 15.71
CA THR A 41 -12.11 1.24 17.15
C THR A 41 -13.43 1.01 17.88
N PRO A 42 -13.41 0.32 19.04
CA PRO A 42 -14.55 0.32 19.94
C PRO A 42 -14.84 1.76 20.42
N LEU A 43 -16.11 2.08 20.65
CA LEU A 43 -16.51 3.38 21.15
C LEU A 43 -15.95 3.60 22.57
N SER A 44 -15.27 4.73 22.76
CA SER A 44 -14.82 5.22 24.06
C SER A 44 -15.18 6.70 24.14
N ALA A 45 -15.92 7.10 25.18
CA ALA A 45 -16.45 8.45 25.34
C ALA A 45 -15.38 9.51 25.67
N ASP A 46 -14.16 9.10 26.01
CA ASP A 46 -13.08 10.02 26.42
C ASP A 46 -11.84 9.93 25.53
N ASP A 47 -11.95 9.26 24.37
CA ASP A 47 -10.83 9.04 23.46
C ASP A 47 -11.00 9.83 22.15
N PRO A 48 -10.22 10.91 21.92
CA PRO A 48 -10.28 11.72 20.70
C PRO A 48 -10.11 10.89 19.43
N ILE A 49 -9.34 9.80 19.50
CA ILE A 49 -9.12 8.87 18.40
C ILE A 49 -10.45 8.19 18.03
N SER A 50 -11.14 7.65 19.02
CA SER A 50 -12.42 6.98 18.82
C SER A 50 -13.48 7.93 18.27
N TYR A 51 -13.53 9.19 18.72
CA TYR A 51 -14.42 10.20 18.14
C TYR A 51 -14.11 10.50 16.67
N PHE A 52 -12.83 10.65 16.31
CA PHE A 52 -12.43 10.91 14.93
C PHE A 52 -12.85 9.77 14.00
N PHE A 53 -12.60 8.52 14.37
CA PHE A 53 -13.00 7.36 13.57
C PHE A 53 -14.51 7.11 13.56
N ASP A 54 -15.23 7.47 14.64
CA ASP A 54 -16.69 7.41 14.65
C ASP A 54 -17.30 8.44 13.70
N ALA A 55 -16.82 9.69 13.69
CA ALA A 55 -17.27 10.70 12.72
C ALA A 55 -17.05 10.25 11.26
N LEU A 56 -15.89 9.64 10.98
CA LEU A 56 -15.60 9.03 9.68
C LEU A 56 -16.53 7.87 9.34
N TYR A 57 -16.83 7.01 10.33
CA TYR A 57 -17.75 5.89 10.18
C TYR A 57 -19.18 6.34 9.87
N GLN A 58 -19.66 7.37 10.54
CA GLN A 58 -20.97 7.98 10.31
C GLN A 58 -21.08 8.57 8.88
N ALA A 59 -19.97 9.00 8.28
CA ALA A 59 -19.90 9.36 6.87
C ALA A 59 -19.84 8.11 5.96
N THR A 60 -20.87 7.27 5.98
CA THR A 60 -20.91 5.91 5.40
C THR A 60 -20.31 5.80 3.99
N LEU A 61 -20.65 6.70 3.06
CA LEU A 61 -20.08 6.66 1.71
C LEU A 61 -18.57 6.88 1.72
N TYR A 62 -18.11 7.87 2.49
CA TYR A 62 -16.69 8.17 2.62
C TYR A 62 -15.94 7.05 3.34
N TRP A 63 -16.54 6.44 4.37
CA TRP A 63 -16.00 5.27 5.07
C TRP A 63 -15.72 4.12 4.11
N ASN A 64 -16.71 3.76 3.29
CA ASN A 64 -16.57 2.70 2.29
C ASN A 64 -15.56 3.06 1.20
N PHE A 65 -15.52 4.32 0.77
CA PHE A 65 -14.56 4.81 -0.22
C PHE A 65 -13.11 4.67 0.28
N LEU A 66 -12.83 5.04 1.54
CA LEU A 66 -11.50 4.83 2.14
C LEU A 66 -11.11 3.35 2.15
N GLY A 67 -12.07 2.47 2.50
CA GLY A 67 -11.86 1.02 2.48
C GLY A 67 -11.56 0.50 1.08
N PHE A 68 -12.33 0.93 0.09
CA PHE A 68 -12.13 0.60 -1.32
C PHE A 68 -10.74 1.00 -1.79
N CYS A 69 -10.32 2.24 -1.54
CA CYS A 69 -8.99 2.71 -1.93
C CYS A 69 -7.87 1.85 -1.31
N GLN A 70 -8.01 1.44 -0.05
CA GLN A 70 -7.03 0.59 0.63
C GLN A 70 -6.95 -0.81 0.00
N VAL A 71 -8.09 -1.48 -0.20
CA VAL A 71 -8.13 -2.83 -0.81
C VAL A 71 -7.71 -2.81 -2.28
N PHE A 72 -8.13 -1.80 -3.04
CA PHE A 72 -7.75 -1.63 -4.44
C PHE A 72 -6.25 -1.36 -4.59
N THR A 73 -5.67 -0.56 -3.70
CA THR A 73 -4.21 -0.33 -3.65
C THR A 73 -3.46 -1.63 -3.36
N ALA A 74 -3.94 -2.42 -2.39
CA ALA A 74 -3.37 -3.74 -2.10
C ALA A 74 -3.45 -4.66 -3.32
N PHE A 75 -4.60 -4.73 -3.99
CA PHE A 75 -4.76 -5.51 -5.21
C PHE A 75 -3.69 -5.16 -6.26
N LEU A 76 -3.52 -3.87 -6.57
CA LEU A 76 -2.54 -3.42 -7.56
C LEU A 76 -1.10 -3.78 -7.17
N LEU A 77 -0.73 -3.61 -5.90
CA LEU A 77 0.59 -4.01 -5.37
C LEU A 77 0.83 -5.51 -5.54
N PHE A 78 -0.18 -6.34 -5.27
CA PHE A 78 -0.07 -7.79 -5.40
C PHE A 78 0.01 -8.24 -6.86
N THR A 79 -0.64 -7.57 -7.81
CA THR A 79 -0.57 -7.98 -9.23
C THR A 79 0.84 -7.97 -9.83
N GLN A 80 1.78 -7.24 -9.22
CA GLN A 80 3.14 -6.94 -9.71
C GLN A 80 3.19 -6.16 -11.03
N ARG A 81 2.29 -6.44 -11.98
CA ARG A 81 2.11 -5.72 -13.24
C ARG A 81 1.75 -4.25 -13.02
N PHE A 82 0.79 -3.98 -12.13
CA PHE A 82 0.33 -2.63 -11.80
C PHE A 82 0.91 -2.10 -10.48
N ALA A 83 1.94 -2.75 -9.94
CA ALA A 83 2.46 -2.43 -8.63
C ALA A 83 3.05 -1.02 -8.52
N THR A 84 3.52 -0.41 -9.62
CA THR A 84 3.96 0.99 -9.61
C THR A 84 2.79 1.95 -9.35
N LEU A 85 1.63 1.71 -10.00
CA LEU A 85 0.41 2.48 -9.72
C LEU A 85 -0.06 2.25 -8.28
N GLY A 86 -0.02 0.99 -7.83
CA GLY A 86 -0.27 0.63 -6.43
C GLY A 86 0.67 1.37 -5.46
N ALA A 87 1.96 1.49 -5.76
CA ALA A 87 2.92 2.21 -4.93
C ALA A 87 2.65 3.71 -4.85
N VAL A 88 2.21 4.34 -5.95
CA VAL A 88 1.81 5.75 -5.97
C VAL A 88 0.58 5.98 -5.08
N LEU A 89 -0.46 5.16 -5.24
CA LEU A 89 -1.67 5.23 -4.40
C LEU A 89 -1.34 4.96 -2.93
N PHE A 90 -0.54 3.92 -2.68
CA PHE A 90 -0.07 3.56 -1.34
C PHE A 90 0.65 4.73 -0.67
N CYS A 91 1.59 5.37 -1.37
CA CYS A 91 2.35 6.51 -0.84
C CYS A 91 1.42 7.68 -0.46
N GLY A 92 0.43 8.01 -1.31
CA GLY A 92 -0.55 9.05 -1.01
C GLY A 92 -1.42 8.71 0.22
N ILE A 93 -1.96 7.49 0.27
CA ILE A 93 -2.80 7.03 1.38
C ILE A 93 -1.99 6.97 2.68
N ILE A 94 -0.80 6.38 2.67
CA ILE A 94 0.00 6.22 3.89
C ILE A 94 0.55 7.56 4.39
N CYS A 95 0.82 8.51 3.51
CA CYS A 95 1.18 9.88 3.90
C CYS A 95 0.03 10.53 4.71
N ASN A 96 -1.21 10.41 4.22
CA ASN A 96 -2.37 10.90 4.95
C ASN A 96 -2.56 10.20 6.30
N ILE A 97 -2.46 8.87 6.34
CA ILE A 97 -2.55 8.09 7.59
C ILE A 97 -1.41 8.48 8.56
N PHE A 98 -0.19 8.68 8.08
CA PHE A 98 0.94 9.12 8.91
C PHE A 98 0.63 10.46 9.58
N VAL A 99 0.16 11.45 8.82
CA VAL A 99 -0.25 12.75 9.34
C VAL A 99 -1.34 12.61 10.40
N ILE A 100 -2.36 11.76 10.17
CA ILE A 100 -3.40 11.47 11.18
C ILE A 100 -2.78 10.89 12.45
N THR A 101 -1.91 9.88 12.33
CA THR A 101 -1.33 9.20 13.51
C THR A 101 -0.41 10.11 14.34
N VAL A 102 0.33 11.02 13.70
CA VAL A 102 1.13 12.03 14.38
C VAL A 102 0.22 13.05 15.06
N SER A 103 -0.78 13.57 14.34
CA SER A 103 -1.68 14.62 14.85
C SER A 103 -2.51 14.16 16.05
N MET A 104 -2.91 12.89 16.05
CA MET A 104 -3.75 12.28 17.10
C MET A 104 -2.91 11.59 18.20
N ASN A 105 -1.58 11.69 18.17
CA ASN A 105 -0.66 11.03 19.11
C ASN A 105 -0.93 9.52 19.30
N PHE A 106 -1.17 8.80 18.21
CA PHE A 106 -1.35 7.34 18.25
C PHE A 106 -0.08 6.66 18.76
N LYS A 107 -0.12 6.14 19.99
CA LYS A 107 1.02 5.42 20.58
C LYS A 107 1.45 4.26 19.68
N LEU A 108 2.74 4.20 19.37
CA LEU A 108 3.40 3.22 18.48
C LEU A 108 2.97 3.26 17.00
N THR A 109 1.70 3.54 16.67
CA THR A 109 1.22 3.49 15.29
C THR A 109 1.87 4.55 14.40
N TRP A 110 2.23 5.72 14.92
CA TRP A 110 2.95 6.73 14.14
C TRP A 110 4.31 6.23 13.63
N VAL A 111 4.98 5.35 14.40
CA VAL A 111 6.25 4.72 13.99
C VAL A 111 5.99 3.72 12.87
N ILE A 112 4.93 2.92 12.99
CA ILE A 112 4.55 1.95 11.97
C ILE A 112 4.18 2.65 10.66
N THR A 113 3.38 3.71 10.70
CA THR A 113 2.96 4.45 9.50
C THR A 113 4.12 5.21 8.87
N LEU A 114 5.09 5.69 9.67
CA LEU A 114 6.35 6.23 9.16
C LEU A 114 7.17 5.18 8.43
N LEU A 115 7.34 3.97 9.00
CA LEU A 115 8.06 2.88 8.34
C LEU A 115 7.36 2.45 7.03
N MET A 116 6.04 2.40 7.04
CA MET A 116 5.25 2.15 5.84
C MET A 116 5.42 3.27 4.80
N LEU A 117 5.45 4.55 5.21
CA LEU A 117 5.72 5.67 4.32
C LEU A 117 7.11 5.57 3.69
N CYS A 118 8.13 5.25 4.49
CA CYS A 118 9.49 4.97 3.99
C CYS A 118 9.50 3.82 2.98
N ALA A 119 8.75 2.75 3.23
CA ALA A 119 8.59 1.65 2.27
C ALA A 119 7.92 2.12 0.98
N GLY A 120 6.90 2.97 1.05
CA GLY A 120 6.25 3.58 -0.12
C GLY A 120 7.24 4.41 -0.96
N ILE A 121 8.04 5.26 -0.32
CA ILE A 121 9.09 6.05 -0.98
C ILE A 121 10.13 5.13 -1.63
N LEU A 122 10.55 4.06 -0.95
CA LEU A 122 11.48 3.07 -1.48
C LEU A 122 10.91 2.38 -2.74
N LEU A 123 9.63 2.00 -2.74
CA LEU A 123 8.97 1.41 -3.90
C LEU A 123 8.92 2.38 -5.09
N LEU A 124 8.65 3.67 -4.85
CA LEU A 124 8.67 4.69 -5.89
C LEU A 124 10.09 4.94 -6.42
N ALA A 125 11.09 4.96 -5.54
CA ALA A 125 12.50 5.07 -5.93
C ALA A 125 12.94 3.86 -6.77
N TRP A 126 12.49 2.64 -6.42
CA TRP A 126 12.72 1.44 -7.22
C TRP A 126 12.08 1.57 -8.60
N ASP A 127 10.84 2.05 -8.70
CA ASP A 127 10.15 2.23 -9.98
C ASP A 127 10.39 3.61 -10.62
N TRP A 128 11.47 4.30 -10.28
CA TRP A 128 11.76 5.67 -10.75
C TRP A 128 11.69 5.81 -12.28
N HIS A 129 12.18 4.81 -13.02
CA HIS A 129 12.10 4.77 -14.49
C HIS A 129 10.67 4.90 -15.06
N LYS A 130 9.64 4.47 -14.31
CA LYS A 130 8.22 4.61 -14.66
C LYS A 130 7.63 5.87 -14.06
N VAL A 131 7.95 6.16 -12.80
CA VAL A 131 7.39 7.30 -12.05
C VAL A 131 7.81 8.63 -12.68
N LYS A 132 9.03 8.71 -13.21
CA LYS A 132 9.56 9.95 -13.80
C LYS A 132 8.77 10.45 -15.01
N ILE A 133 7.99 9.57 -15.67
CA ILE A 133 7.06 9.94 -16.74
C ILE A 133 5.98 10.90 -16.21
N LEU A 134 5.54 10.72 -14.96
CA LEU A 134 4.53 11.57 -14.32
C LEU A 134 5.02 13.01 -14.09
N VAL A 135 6.33 13.22 -14.03
CA VAL A 135 6.96 14.55 -13.89
C VAL A 135 7.52 15.08 -15.21
N GLY A 136 7.11 14.49 -16.34
CA GLY A 136 7.49 14.94 -17.68
C GLY A 136 8.88 14.48 -18.15
N ILE A 137 9.51 13.53 -17.45
CA ILE A 137 10.81 12.97 -17.83
C ILE A 137 10.61 11.62 -18.52
N TYR A 138 11.06 11.50 -19.76
CA TYR A 138 10.99 10.24 -20.50
C TYR A 138 12.13 9.29 -20.13
N PRO A 139 11.88 7.97 -20.00
CA PRO A 139 12.94 6.99 -19.81
C PRO A 139 13.84 6.87 -21.03
N SER A 140 15.13 6.70 -20.77
CA SER A 140 16.10 6.40 -21.82
C SER A 140 15.82 5.02 -22.42
N LYS A 141 16.21 4.83 -23.68
CA LYS A 141 16.10 3.53 -24.37
C LYS A 141 16.77 2.40 -23.57
N TYR A 142 17.91 2.68 -22.95
CA TYR A 142 18.60 1.75 -22.05
C TYR A 142 17.70 1.25 -20.91
N GLU A 143 16.96 2.14 -20.24
CA GLU A 143 16.08 1.75 -19.12
C GLU A 143 14.90 0.91 -19.58
N ILE A 144 14.32 1.23 -20.75
CA ILE A 144 13.19 0.48 -21.33
C ILE A 144 13.62 -0.95 -21.66
N GLU A 145 14.82 -1.12 -22.22
CA GLU A 145 15.33 -2.44 -22.63
C GLU A 145 15.86 -3.27 -21.45
N ASN A 146 16.48 -2.64 -20.45
CA ASN A 146 17.19 -3.36 -19.38
C ASN A 146 16.34 -3.58 -18.12
N TYR A 147 15.30 -2.79 -17.87
CA TYR A 147 14.49 -2.94 -16.65
C TYR A 147 13.30 -3.85 -16.91
N LYS A 148 13.51 -5.14 -16.66
CA LYS A 148 12.52 -6.19 -16.88
C LYS A 148 11.25 -5.96 -16.05
N SER A 149 10.12 -6.25 -16.68
CA SER A 149 8.85 -6.43 -15.97
C SER A 149 8.91 -7.67 -15.07
N PRO A 150 8.16 -7.68 -13.95
CA PRO A 150 8.07 -8.86 -13.09
C PRO A 150 7.62 -10.09 -13.88
N SER A 151 8.22 -11.25 -13.58
CA SER A 151 7.87 -12.50 -14.23
C SER A 151 6.40 -12.87 -14.04
N LEU A 152 5.82 -13.60 -14.99
CA LEU A 152 4.42 -14.05 -14.91
C LEU A 152 4.15 -14.87 -13.64
N LEU A 153 5.15 -15.63 -13.18
CA LEU A 153 5.07 -16.40 -11.93
C LEU A 153 4.76 -15.50 -10.73
N TRP A 154 5.44 -14.37 -10.58
CA TRP A 154 5.19 -13.43 -9.48
C TRP A 154 3.82 -12.76 -9.56
N GLN A 155 3.29 -12.57 -10.78
CA GLN A 155 1.94 -12.03 -10.98
C GLN A 155 0.89 -13.05 -10.54
N ILE A 156 1.06 -14.33 -10.90
CA ILE A 156 0.16 -15.43 -10.50
C ILE A 156 0.21 -15.62 -8.98
N ILE A 157 1.42 -15.73 -8.41
CA ILE A 157 1.62 -15.85 -6.95
C ILE A 157 0.95 -14.69 -6.23
N GLY A 158 1.19 -13.46 -6.70
CA GLY A 158 0.59 -12.27 -6.11
C GLY A 158 -0.93 -12.29 -6.18
N LEU A 159 -1.53 -12.67 -7.31
CA LEU A 159 -2.98 -12.78 -7.43
C LEU A 159 -3.56 -13.83 -6.49
N LEU A 160 -2.95 -15.01 -6.40
CA LEU A 160 -3.36 -16.08 -5.48
C LEU A 160 -3.25 -15.62 -4.01
N LEU A 161 -2.13 -15.01 -3.63
CA LEU A 161 -1.93 -14.49 -2.28
C LEU A 161 -2.95 -13.41 -1.93
N PHE A 162 -3.25 -12.50 -2.86
CA PHE A 162 -4.28 -11.47 -2.63
C PHE A 162 -5.65 -12.10 -2.37
N ILE A 163 -6.06 -13.07 -3.18
CA ILE A 163 -7.35 -13.77 -3.02
C ILE A 163 -7.39 -14.50 -1.67
N VAL A 164 -6.37 -15.31 -1.38
CA VAL A 164 -6.28 -16.08 -0.13
C VAL A 164 -6.33 -15.17 1.09
N PHE A 165 -5.53 -14.10 1.11
CA PHE A 165 -5.53 -13.16 2.23
C PHE A 165 -6.84 -12.39 2.34
N THR A 166 -7.45 -11.98 1.23
CA THR A 166 -8.74 -11.28 1.28
C THR A 166 -9.84 -12.18 1.86
N ILE A 167 -9.89 -13.45 1.47
CA ILE A 167 -10.85 -14.44 2.01
C ILE A 167 -10.57 -14.69 3.49
N LEU A 168 -9.31 -14.94 3.84
CA LEU A 168 -8.89 -15.19 5.22
C LEU A 168 -9.24 -14.00 6.13
N MET A 169 -8.85 -12.78 5.76
CA MET A 169 -9.13 -11.60 6.58
C MET A 169 -10.61 -11.25 6.63
N ARG A 170 -11.40 -11.60 5.59
CA ARG A 170 -12.86 -11.49 5.67
C ARG A 170 -13.44 -12.41 6.75
N SER A 171 -12.90 -13.62 6.94
CA SER A 171 -13.35 -14.53 8.02
C SER A 171 -12.96 -14.06 9.43
N PHE A 172 -11.83 -13.36 9.60
CA PHE A 172 -11.43 -12.82 10.91
C PHE A 172 -12.12 -11.50 11.25
N THR A 173 -12.56 -10.77 10.24
CA THR A 173 -13.35 -9.56 10.48
C THR A 173 -14.81 -9.89 10.76
N ALA A 174 -15.29 -11.11 10.41
CA ALA A 174 -16.64 -11.65 10.61
C ALA A 174 -17.21 -11.32 12.00
#